data_AF-A0A1N6FP18-F1
#
_entry.id   AF-A0A1N6FP18-F1
#
_cell.length_a   1.000
_cell.length_b   1.000
_cell.length_c   1.000
_cell.angle_alpha   90.00
_cell.angle_beta   90.00
_cell.angle_gamma   90.00
#
_symmetry.space_group_name_H-M   'P 1'
#
loop_
_entity.id
_entity.type
_entity.pdbx_description
1 polymer ?
#
loop_
_entity_poly.entity_id
_entity_poly.type
_entity_poly.pdbx_seq_one_letter_code
_entity_poly.pdbx_strand_id
1 'polypeptide(L)'
;MDDINQIEMIRAIEDLNREKISLINDSTTVENERKSRLLNEIRHFQINKLISHIAVRLRPKISVAPSNCNMPKEKEYSLAKLGDPSLKVAVYTCITGNYDSPKSPYVHFPNCEYYIVSDCVKPNGWKLLDIDKELITKYGASLANRYVKFHPDEFFSKSYDYAIYLDGNITPVSDLSVLTELIDKDIGLAFHKHCSRNKLSEEYIACINQHKGNPNRLKSQIELFKKEGLPDDFGLIEGNFYICDLKNSKAISLLHQCWDLLLKTEGGRDQIIWPYVLWKNNINFDSVATLGSNVWKNVKISVGKHN
;
A
#
# COMPACT_ATOMS: atom_id res chain seq x y z
N MET A 1 -0.05 24.74 -21.66
CA MET A 1 1.20 23.98 -21.55
C MET A 1 0.98 22.79 -22.46
N ASP A 2 1.65 22.75 -23.62
CA ASP A 2 1.35 21.76 -24.66
C ASP A 2 1.60 20.33 -24.15
N ASP A 3 0.85 19.34 -24.65
CA ASP A 3 0.89 17.94 -24.20
C ASP A 3 2.30 17.34 -24.24
N ILE A 4 3.12 17.75 -25.20
CA ILE A 4 4.54 17.34 -25.34
C ILE A 4 5.34 17.75 -24.10
N ASN A 5 5.16 18.98 -23.61
CA ASN A 5 5.87 19.48 -22.44
C ASN A 5 5.42 18.77 -21.14
N GLN A 6 4.16 18.32 -21.07
CA GLN A 6 3.65 17.58 -19.92
C GLN A 6 4.21 16.16 -19.85
N ILE A 7 4.34 15.47 -20.98
CA ILE A 7 4.93 14.13 -21.05
C ILE A 7 6.43 14.17 -20.70
N GLU A 8 7.17 15.15 -21.22
CA GLU A 8 8.59 15.33 -20.86
C GLU A 8 8.77 15.62 -19.36
N MET A 9 7.89 16.45 -18.78
CA MET A 9 7.87 16.70 -17.34
C MET A 9 7.60 15.42 -16.53
N ILE A 10 6.61 14.60 -16.94
CA ILE A 10 6.31 13.32 -16.28
C ILE A 10 7.54 12.41 -16.29
N ARG A 11 8.19 12.25 -17.46
CA ARG A 11 9.39 11.43 -17.59
C ARG A 11 10.52 11.93 -16.69
N ALA A 12 10.79 13.23 -16.71
CA ALA A 12 11.84 13.83 -15.88
C ALA A 12 11.59 13.61 -14.38
N ILE A 13 10.35 13.77 -13.91
CA ILE A 13 10.00 13.57 -12.50
C ILE A 13 10.10 12.09 -12.09
N GLU A 14 9.65 11.17 -12.95
CA GLU A 14 9.78 9.73 -12.72
C GLU A 14 11.25 9.28 -12.70
N ASP A 15 12.09 9.82 -13.58
CA ASP A 15 13.52 9.54 -13.60
C ASP A 15 14.23 10.11 -12.37
N LEU A 16 13.90 11.32 -11.93
CA LEU A 16 14.39 11.89 -10.67
C LEU A 16 14.01 11.02 -9.47
N ASN A 17 12.77 10.53 -9.42
CA ASN A 17 12.34 9.67 -8.33
C ASN A 17 12.99 8.27 -8.39
N ARG A 18 13.23 7.74 -9.59
CA ARG A 18 14.01 6.52 -9.81
C ARG A 18 15.43 6.66 -9.27
N GLU A 19 16.11 7.77 -9.56
CA GLU A 19 17.45 8.07 -9.02
C GLU A 19 17.42 8.15 -7.50
N LYS A 20 16.45 8.88 -6.93
CA LYS A 20 16.23 8.93 -5.47
C LYS A 20 16.03 7.54 -4.87
N ILE A 21 15.19 6.70 -5.47
CA ILE A 21 14.98 5.31 -5.03
C ILE A 21 16.28 4.53 -5.11
N SER A 22 17.08 4.71 -6.16
CA SER A 22 18.38 4.04 -6.31
C SER A 22 19.35 4.46 -5.20
N LEU A 23 19.46 5.76 -4.93
CA LEU A 23 20.34 6.32 -3.89
C LEU A 23 19.97 5.85 -2.49
N ILE A 24 18.68 5.80 -2.16
CA ILE A 24 18.18 5.28 -0.87
C ILE A 24 18.55 3.81 -0.70
N ASN A 25 18.59 3.05 -1.79
CA ASN A 25 18.86 1.61 -1.77
C ASN A 25 20.32 1.26 -2.06
N ASP A 26 21.20 2.24 -2.29
CA ASP A 26 22.63 2.01 -2.49
C ASP A 26 23.21 1.40 -1.21
N SER A 27 23.79 0.20 -1.33
CA SER A 27 24.39 -0.53 -0.21
C SER A 27 25.40 0.32 0.54
N THR A 28 26.13 1.19 -0.17
CA THR A 28 27.14 2.07 0.41
C THR A 28 26.50 3.10 1.32
N THR A 29 25.42 3.74 0.87
CA THR A 29 24.65 4.73 1.65
C THR A 29 23.98 4.09 2.85
N VAL A 30 23.29 2.95 2.65
CA VAL A 30 22.59 2.21 3.72
C VAL A 30 23.57 1.70 4.78
N GLU A 31 24.72 1.17 4.36
CA GLU A 31 25.74 0.68 5.28
C GLU A 31 26.39 1.82 6.07
N ASN A 32 26.66 2.96 5.43
CA ASN A 32 27.19 4.16 6.07
C ASN A 32 26.21 4.75 7.09
N GLU A 33 24.92 4.85 6.76
CA GLU A 33 23.89 5.29 7.70
C GLU A 33 23.76 4.33 8.89
N ARG A 34 23.77 3.02 8.63
CA ARG A 34 23.68 1.99 9.67
C ARG A 34 24.90 2.03 10.59
N LYS A 35 26.10 2.16 10.03
CA LYS A 35 27.35 2.33 10.80
C LYS A 35 27.30 3.59 11.64
N SER A 36 26.89 4.72 11.07
CA SER A 36 26.73 5.99 11.78
C SER A 36 25.74 5.88 12.95
N ARG A 37 24.56 5.28 12.72
CA ARG A 37 23.57 5.04 13.78
C ARG A 37 24.10 4.13 14.89
N LEU A 38 24.71 3.00 14.53
CA LEU A 38 25.25 2.06 15.51
C LEU A 38 26.37 2.70 16.33
N LEU A 39 27.27 3.46 15.69
CA LEU A 39 28.30 4.24 16.37
C LEU A 39 27.70 5.25 17.34
N ASN A 40 26.63 5.94 16.93
CA ASN A 40 25.93 6.88 17.80
C ASN A 40 25.30 6.20 19.03
N GLU A 41 24.65 5.06 18.84
CA GLU A 41 24.06 4.27 19.93
C GLU A 41 25.10 3.69 20.88
N ILE A 42 26.25 3.24 20.35
CA ILE A 42 27.39 2.79 21.15
C ILE A 42 27.98 3.95 21.95
N ARG A 43 28.22 5.11 21.31
CA ARG A 43 28.77 6.31 21.96
C ARG A 43 27.90 6.79 23.13
N HIS A 44 26.58 6.68 23.01
CA HIS A 44 25.63 7.09 24.04
C HIS A 44 25.14 5.94 24.92
N PHE A 45 25.80 4.78 24.86
CA PHE A 45 25.51 3.59 25.68
C PHE A 45 24.02 3.18 25.69
N GLN A 46 23.38 3.23 24.53
CA GLN A 46 21.95 2.94 24.36
C GLN A 46 21.71 1.41 24.34
N ILE A 47 21.98 0.76 25.47
CA ILE A 47 22.09 -0.71 25.58
C ILE A 47 20.82 -1.44 25.12
N ASN A 48 19.64 -0.89 25.39
CA ASN A 48 18.37 -1.47 24.97
C ASN A 48 18.22 -1.49 23.44
N LYS A 49 18.71 -0.46 22.74
CA LYS A 49 18.70 -0.44 21.26
C LYS A 49 19.70 -1.44 20.69
N LEU A 50 20.88 -1.56 21.29
CA LEU A 50 21.88 -2.54 20.90
C LEU A 50 21.38 -3.98 21.08
N ILE A 51 20.71 -4.28 22.20
CA ILE A 51 20.06 -5.57 22.44
C ILE A 51 18.97 -5.83 21.40
N SER A 52 18.16 -4.83 21.05
CA SER A 52 17.14 -4.97 20.00
C SER A 52 17.74 -5.32 18.63
N HIS A 53 18.89 -4.73 18.29
CA HIS A 53 19.60 -5.04 17.05
C HIS A 53 20.11 -6.49 17.00
N ILE A 54 20.57 -7.02 18.14
CA ILE A 54 20.98 -8.42 18.28
C ILE A 54 19.75 -9.34 18.16
N ALA A 55 18.66 -9.00 18.85
CA ALA A 55 17.42 -9.77 18.79
C ALA A 55 16.87 -9.87 17.35
N VAL A 56 16.92 -8.79 16.56
CA VAL A 56 16.52 -8.80 15.14
C VAL A 56 17.39 -9.72 14.30
N ARG A 57 18.70 -9.81 14.56
CA ARG A 57 19.63 -10.71 13.84
C ARG A 57 19.38 -12.19 14.15
N LEU A 58 18.83 -12.49 15.33
CA LEU A 58 18.50 -13.85 15.76
C LEU A 58 17.12 -14.32 15.26
N ARG A 59 16.32 -13.43 14.68
CA ARG A 59 15.02 -13.81 14.09
C ARG A 59 15.23 -14.67 12.83
N PRO A 60 14.33 -15.63 12.56
CA PRO A 60 14.37 -16.41 11.32
C PRO A 60 14.44 -15.48 10.10
N LYS A 61 15.43 -15.71 9.23
CA LYS A 61 15.59 -14.90 8.01
C LYS A 61 14.44 -15.20 7.05
N ILE A 62 13.92 -14.13 6.44
CA ILE A 62 12.98 -14.24 5.32
C ILE A 62 13.70 -14.94 4.15
N SER A 63 13.03 -15.89 3.53
CA SER A 63 13.54 -16.84 2.53
C SER A 63 13.80 -16.21 1.16
N VAL A 64 13.17 -15.09 0.82
CA VAL A 64 13.17 -14.50 -0.53
C VAL A 64 13.77 -13.10 -0.53
N ALA A 65 14.73 -12.86 -1.44
CA ALA A 65 15.26 -11.53 -1.70
C ALA A 65 14.18 -10.66 -2.36
N PRO A 66 13.99 -9.40 -1.93
CA PRO A 66 12.97 -8.57 -2.52
C PRO A 66 13.16 -8.37 -4.03
N SER A 67 12.06 -8.21 -4.78
CA SER A 67 12.17 -7.87 -6.21
C SER A 67 12.95 -6.56 -6.39
N ASN A 68 13.98 -6.56 -7.24
CA ASN A 68 14.83 -5.39 -7.45
C ASN A 68 14.20 -4.32 -8.36
N CYS A 69 13.11 -4.66 -9.06
CA CYS A 69 12.33 -3.73 -9.87
C CYS A 69 10.82 -3.86 -9.55
N ASN A 70 10.04 -2.85 -9.91
CA ASN A 70 8.58 -2.93 -9.83
C ASN A 70 7.98 -3.68 -11.03
N MET A 71 8.41 -3.34 -12.24
CA MET A 71 7.94 -3.98 -13.48
C MET A 71 9.05 -3.94 -14.55
N PRO A 72 8.90 -4.67 -15.67
CA PRO A 72 9.85 -4.55 -16.78
C PRO A 72 9.98 -3.09 -17.24
N LYS A 73 11.21 -2.64 -17.51
CA LYS A 73 11.52 -1.24 -17.86
C LYS A 73 10.67 -0.73 -19.02
N GLU A 74 10.48 -1.53 -20.06
CA GLU A 74 9.66 -1.17 -21.23
C GLU A 74 8.22 -0.86 -20.85
N LYS A 75 7.61 -1.70 -19.99
CA LYS A 75 6.26 -1.46 -19.48
C LYS A 75 6.20 -0.20 -18.62
N GLU A 76 7.19 0.01 -17.75
CA GLU A 76 7.26 1.21 -16.93
C GLU A 76 7.36 2.49 -17.77
N TYR A 77 8.25 2.52 -18.78
CA TYR A 77 8.38 3.65 -19.70
C TYR A 77 7.12 3.87 -20.54
N SER A 78 6.38 2.81 -20.90
CA SER A 78 5.10 2.96 -21.59
C SER A 78 4.02 3.64 -20.75
N LEU A 79 4.16 3.64 -19.42
CA LEU A 79 3.29 4.31 -18.45
C LEU A 79 3.78 5.72 -18.10
N ALA A 80 4.92 6.17 -18.63
CA ALA A 80 5.41 7.55 -18.46
C ALA A 80 4.68 8.50 -19.42
N LYS A 81 3.36 8.59 -19.22
CA LYS A 81 2.37 9.38 -19.97
C LYS A 81 1.23 9.79 -19.03
N LEU A 82 0.38 10.70 -19.51
CA LEU A 82 -0.88 11.03 -18.84
C LEU A 82 -1.88 9.87 -18.96
N GLY A 83 -2.71 9.70 -17.93
CA GLY A 83 -3.88 8.83 -18.02
C GLY A 83 -4.99 9.44 -18.88
N ASP A 84 -6.06 8.69 -19.07
CA ASP A 84 -7.22 9.16 -19.84
C ASP A 84 -7.87 10.37 -19.13
N PRO A 85 -7.91 11.56 -19.78
CA PRO A 85 -8.45 12.77 -19.17
C PRO A 85 -9.98 12.74 -19.01
N SER A 86 -10.68 11.80 -19.65
CA SER A 86 -12.13 11.63 -19.51
C SER A 86 -12.53 10.88 -18.23
N LEU A 87 -11.59 10.13 -17.63
CA LEU A 87 -11.80 9.38 -16.40
C LEU A 87 -11.54 10.26 -15.19
N LYS A 88 -12.42 10.20 -14.19
CA LYS A 88 -12.25 10.90 -12.91
C LYS A 88 -11.70 9.96 -11.86
N VAL A 89 -10.57 10.31 -11.27
CA VAL A 89 -9.87 9.49 -10.28
C VAL A 89 -9.80 10.20 -8.93
N ALA A 90 -10.34 9.56 -7.88
CA ALA A 90 -10.14 9.98 -6.51
C ALA A 90 -8.91 9.27 -5.93
N VAL A 91 -7.87 10.00 -5.57
CA VAL A 91 -6.73 9.48 -4.81
C VAL A 91 -6.96 9.81 -3.35
N TYR A 92 -6.93 8.82 -2.46
CA TYR A 92 -7.29 9.06 -1.07
C TYR A 92 -6.43 8.30 -0.06
N THR A 93 -6.32 8.88 1.12
CA THR A 93 -5.70 8.28 2.30
C THR A 93 -6.61 8.48 3.51
N CYS A 94 -6.49 7.62 4.51
CA CYS A 94 -7.18 7.81 5.79
C CYS A 94 -6.18 7.89 6.93
N ILE A 95 -6.21 8.97 7.70
CA ILE A 95 -5.31 9.16 8.83
C ILE A 95 -6.12 9.61 10.02
N THR A 96 -6.13 8.79 11.06
CA THR A 96 -6.85 9.05 12.31
C THR A 96 -5.87 9.18 13.47
N GLY A 97 -6.14 10.08 14.41
CA GLY A 97 -5.36 10.20 15.65
C GLY A 97 -3.90 10.63 15.46
N ASN A 98 -3.61 11.46 14.45
CA ASN A 98 -2.26 11.95 14.11
C ASN A 98 -1.21 10.85 13.89
N TYR A 99 -1.62 9.68 13.39
CA TYR A 99 -0.71 8.56 13.13
C TYR A 99 0.39 8.90 12.12
N ASP A 100 0.03 9.62 11.07
CA ASP A 100 0.95 10.06 10.01
C ASP A 100 0.64 11.52 9.62
N SER A 101 1.58 12.14 8.91
CA SER A 101 1.41 13.47 8.31
C SER A 101 1.65 13.35 6.81
N PRO A 102 0.58 13.32 5.99
CA PRO A 102 0.72 13.06 4.56
C PRO A 102 1.44 14.24 3.91
N LYS A 103 2.38 13.94 3.03
CA LYS A 103 3.00 14.98 2.20
C LYS A 103 2.05 15.36 1.07
N SER A 104 2.11 16.62 0.65
CA SER A 104 1.40 17.06 -0.56
C SER A 104 1.85 16.22 -1.77
N PRO A 105 0.93 15.88 -2.70
CA PRO A 105 1.32 15.43 -4.02
C PRO A 105 2.34 16.40 -4.63
N TYR A 106 3.37 15.89 -5.32
CA TYR A 106 4.37 16.75 -5.95
C TYR A 106 3.84 17.46 -7.20
N VAL A 107 2.90 16.83 -7.90
CA VAL A 107 2.24 17.34 -9.10
C VAL A 107 0.75 17.04 -9.03
N HIS A 108 -0.06 17.98 -9.47
CA HIS A 108 -1.51 17.82 -9.59
C HIS A 108 -1.90 17.63 -11.06
N PHE A 109 -2.78 16.67 -11.32
CA PHE A 109 -3.30 16.38 -12.66
C PHE A 109 -4.81 16.67 -12.71
N PRO A 110 -5.34 17.24 -13.81
CA PRO A 110 -6.74 17.69 -13.87
C PRO A 110 -7.79 16.60 -13.61
N ASN A 111 -7.46 15.35 -13.93
CA ASN A 111 -8.35 14.20 -13.78
C ASN A 111 -8.20 13.46 -12.44
N CYS A 112 -7.30 13.94 -11.56
CA CYS A 112 -7.03 13.37 -10.24
C CYS A 112 -7.36 14.37 -9.13
N GLU A 113 -8.23 13.96 -8.20
CA GLU A 113 -8.51 14.73 -6.99
C GLU A 113 -8.00 13.98 -5.75
N TYR A 114 -7.30 14.68 -4.87
CA TYR A 114 -6.60 14.08 -3.73
C TYR A 114 -7.37 14.35 -2.43
N TYR A 115 -7.76 13.31 -1.70
CA TYR A 115 -8.53 13.38 -0.46
C TYR A 115 -7.81 12.80 0.76
N ILE A 116 -7.91 13.48 1.88
CA ILE A 116 -7.57 12.92 3.18
C ILE A 116 -8.84 12.76 4.00
N VAL A 117 -9.10 11.53 4.42
CA VAL A 117 -10.16 11.20 5.37
C VAL A 117 -9.57 11.22 6.78
N SER A 118 -9.95 12.19 7.62
CA SER A 118 -9.32 12.38 8.93
C SER A 118 -10.24 13.05 9.96
N ASP A 119 -9.90 12.90 11.24
CA ASP A 119 -10.53 13.56 12.38
C ASP A 119 -9.76 14.79 12.90
N CYS A 120 -8.46 14.89 12.59
CA CYS A 120 -7.57 15.87 13.23
C CYS A 120 -6.47 16.45 12.34
N VAL A 121 -6.23 15.91 11.14
CA VAL A 121 -5.10 16.32 10.30
C VAL A 121 -5.45 17.58 9.49
N LYS A 122 -4.54 18.57 9.52
CA LYS A 122 -4.60 19.69 8.56
C LYS A 122 -4.17 19.19 7.18
N PRO A 123 -5.04 19.23 6.16
CA PRO A 123 -4.66 18.82 4.83
C PRO A 123 -3.57 19.75 4.27
N ASN A 124 -2.49 19.18 3.72
CA ASN A 124 -1.47 19.92 2.98
C ASN A 124 -1.47 19.47 1.51
N GLY A 125 -2.16 20.20 0.64
CA GLY A 125 -2.34 19.82 -0.77
C GLY A 125 -3.38 18.72 -1.02
N TRP A 126 -4.09 18.29 0.03
CA TRP A 126 -5.20 17.33 -0.03
C TRP A 126 -6.53 18.05 0.26
N LYS A 127 -7.65 17.48 -0.17
CA LYS A 127 -9.00 17.90 0.24
C LYS A 127 -9.40 17.11 1.48
N LEU A 128 -9.80 17.79 2.54
CA LEU A 128 -10.27 17.11 3.75
C LEU A 128 -11.68 16.54 3.54
N LEU A 129 -11.86 15.28 3.91
CA LEU A 129 -13.15 14.66 4.18
C LEU A 129 -13.18 14.29 5.66
N ASP A 130 -14.14 14.81 6.39
CA ASP A 130 -14.28 14.47 7.80
C ASP A 130 -14.66 13.00 7.93
N ILE A 131 -13.89 12.27 8.74
CA ILE A 131 -14.27 10.90 9.09
C ILE A 131 -15.41 10.94 10.11
N ASP A 132 -16.38 10.04 9.94
CA ASP A 132 -17.44 9.87 10.92
C ASP A 132 -16.84 9.46 12.28
N LYS A 133 -17.04 10.31 13.29
CA LYS A 133 -16.55 10.07 14.65
C LYS A 133 -17.18 8.82 15.25
N GLU A 134 -18.39 8.44 14.84
CA GLU A 134 -19.03 7.21 15.29
C GLU A 134 -18.25 5.97 14.83
N LEU A 135 -17.65 5.98 13.62
CA LEU A 135 -16.79 4.90 13.16
C LEU A 135 -15.56 4.73 14.05
N ILE A 136 -14.94 5.85 14.46
CA ILE A 136 -13.79 5.83 15.37
C ILE A 136 -14.20 5.32 16.75
N THR A 137 -15.31 5.81 17.29
CA THR A 137 -15.81 5.35 18.60
C THR A 137 -16.17 3.86 18.59
N LYS A 138 -16.77 3.38 17.50
CA LYS A 138 -17.24 1.99 17.37
C LYS A 138 -16.10 0.99 17.15
N TYR A 139 -15.14 1.30 16.29
CA TYR A 139 -14.11 0.34 15.86
C TYR A 139 -12.69 0.70 16.31
N GLY A 140 -12.46 1.94 16.76
CA GLY A 140 -11.13 2.49 17.01
C GLY A 140 -10.43 2.96 15.73
N ALA A 141 -9.40 3.80 15.91
CA ALA A 141 -8.66 4.46 14.83
C ALA A 141 -8.16 3.50 13.73
N SER A 142 -7.56 2.37 14.11
CA SER A 142 -6.96 1.43 13.15
C SER A 142 -7.99 0.72 12.27
N LEU A 143 -9.17 0.41 12.81
CA LEU A 143 -10.24 -0.19 12.02
C LEU A 143 -11.04 0.86 11.26
N ALA A 144 -11.17 2.08 11.77
CA ALA A 144 -11.76 3.20 11.04
C ALA A 144 -10.99 3.52 9.74
N ASN A 145 -9.65 3.52 9.79
CA ASN A 145 -8.82 3.60 8.58
C ASN A 145 -9.14 2.47 7.58
N ARG A 146 -9.26 1.22 8.08
CA ARG A 146 -9.58 0.08 7.22
C ARG A 146 -11.01 0.14 6.67
N TYR A 147 -11.96 0.70 7.41
CA TYR A 147 -13.31 0.93 6.92
C TYR A 147 -13.28 1.82 5.68
N VAL A 148 -12.64 2.99 5.78
CA VAL A 148 -12.47 3.93 4.66
C VAL A 148 -11.71 3.27 3.50
N LYS A 149 -10.71 2.47 3.82
CA LYS A 149 -9.97 1.67 2.84
C LYS A 149 -10.84 0.65 2.11
N PHE A 150 -11.82 0.02 2.74
CA PHE A 150 -12.64 -1.03 2.13
C PHE A 150 -13.99 -0.55 1.60
N HIS A 151 -14.35 0.72 1.77
CA HIS A 151 -15.62 1.28 1.28
C HIS A 151 -15.42 2.52 0.41
N PRO A 152 -14.53 2.52 -0.61
CA PRO A 152 -14.35 3.67 -1.48
C PRO A 152 -15.64 4.08 -2.21
N ASP A 153 -16.56 3.13 -2.42
CA ASP A 153 -17.86 3.37 -3.03
C ASP A 153 -18.73 4.35 -2.24
N GLU A 154 -18.69 4.29 -0.91
CA GLU A 154 -19.46 5.20 -0.05
C GLU A 154 -19.01 6.66 -0.20
N PHE A 155 -17.72 6.88 -0.47
CA PHE A 155 -17.12 8.20 -0.55
C PHE A 155 -17.08 8.77 -1.98
N PHE A 156 -16.86 7.91 -2.98
CA PHE A 156 -16.43 8.38 -4.31
C PHE A 156 -17.30 7.91 -5.49
N SER A 157 -18.16 6.89 -5.34
CA SER A 157 -18.91 6.28 -6.46
C SER A 157 -19.84 7.24 -7.22
N LYS A 158 -20.28 8.34 -6.58
CA LYS A 158 -21.18 9.33 -7.20
C LYS A 158 -20.50 10.23 -8.22
N SER A 159 -19.19 10.45 -8.09
CA SER A 159 -18.47 11.50 -8.83
C SER A 159 -17.23 11.01 -9.57
N TYR A 160 -16.76 9.79 -9.27
CA TYR A 160 -15.50 9.25 -9.76
C TYR A 160 -15.69 7.89 -10.41
N ASP A 161 -14.83 7.59 -11.38
CA ASP A 161 -14.76 6.31 -12.07
C ASP A 161 -13.85 5.34 -11.31
N TYR A 162 -12.75 5.86 -10.74
CA TYR A 162 -11.76 5.07 -10.01
C TYR A 162 -11.43 5.71 -8.66
N ALA A 163 -11.11 4.85 -7.69
CA ALA A 163 -10.53 5.24 -6.41
C ALA A 163 -9.15 4.60 -6.23
N ILE A 164 -8.14 5.38 -5.88
CA ILE A 164 -6.78 4.94 -5.54
C ILE A 164 -6.57 5.17 -4.06
N TYR A 165 -6.46 4.10 -3.27
CA TYR A 165 -6.11 4.20 -1.86
C TYR A 165 -4.59 4.19 -1.69
N LEU A 166 -4.09 5.05 -0.80
CA LEU A 166 -2.70 5.11 -0.37
C LEU A 166 -2.61 5.17 1.17
N ASP A 167 -1.70 4.39 1.77
CA ASP A 167 -1.33 4.59 3.18
C ASP A 167 -0.66 5.98 3.37
N GLY A 168 -0.79 6.55 4.56
CA GLY A 168 -0.39 7.95 4.85
C GLY A 168 1.10 8.26 4.66
N ASN A 169 1.96 7.23 4.61
CA ASN A 169 3.39 7.37 4.33
C ASN A 169 3.73 7.40 2.82
N ILE A 170 2.76 7.20 1.93
CA ILE A 170 2.97 7.21 0.48
C ILE A 170 2.64 8.58 -0.09
N THR A 171 3.58 9.15 -0.85
CA THR A 171 3.40 10.43 -1.54
C THR A 171 3.27 10.19 -3.05
N PRO A 172 2.20 10.69 -3.70
CA PRO A 172 2.10 10.73 -5.16
C PRO A 172 3.21 11.59 -5.77
N VAL A 173 3.90 11.06 -6.79
CA VAL A 173 5.02 11.72 -7.47
C VAL A 173 4.65 12.08 -8.91
N SER A 174 3.94 11.20 -9.62
CA SER A 174 3.54 11.36 -11.03
C SER A 174 2.04 11.12 -11.19
N ASP A 175 1.55 11.11 -12.44
CA ASP A 175 0.16 10.82 -12.76
C ASP A 175 -0.16 9.36 -12.39
N LEU A 176 -1.05 9.19 -11.41
CA LEU A 176 -1.51 7.89 -10.95
C LEU A 176 -2.70 7.37 -11.77
N SER A 177 -3.42 8.24 -12.49
CA SER A 177 -4.59 7.84 -13.27
C SER A 177 -4.23 6.86 -14.39
N VAL A 178 -3.04 6.97 -14.99
CA VAL A 178 -2.55 6.04 -16.01
C VAL A 178 -2.44 4.60 -15.49
N LEU A 179 -2.31 4.40 -14.17
CA LEU A 179 -2.25 3.04 -13.59
C LEU A 179 -3.60 2.33 -13.64
N THR A 180 -4.71 3.03 -13.90
CA THR A 180 -6.03 2.42 -14.15
C THR A 180 -6.02 1.54 -15.41
N GLU A 181 -5.13 1.81 -16.37
CA GLU A 181 -4.92 0.97 -17.57
C GLU A 181 -4.44 -0.45 -17.23
N LEU A 182 -3.93 -0.67 -16.01
CA LEU A 182 -3.43 -1.96 -15.55
C LEU A 182 -4.51 -2.81 -14.86
N ILE A 183 -5.73 -2.29 -14.68
CA ILE A 183 -6.82 -3.03 -14.04
C ILE A 183 -7.35 -4.09 -15.00
N ASP A 184 -7.51 -5.32 -14.49
CA ASP A 184 -8.36 -6.31 -15.13
C ASP A 184 -9.82 -5.88 -14.98
N LYS A 185 -10.47 -5.56 -16.12
CA LYS A 185 -11.83 -5.02 -16.16
C LYS A 185 -12.89 -5.99 -15.62
N ASP A 186 -12.64 -7.29 -15.63
CA ASP A 186 -13.58 -8.27 -15.09
C ASP A 186 -13.54 -8.32 -13.56
N ILE A 187 -12.43 -7.91 -12.96
CA ILE A 187 -12.24 -7.91 -11.49
C ILE A 187 -12.38 -6.51 -10.89
N GLY A 188 -11.88 -5.48 -11.57
CA GLY A 188 -11.95 -4.08 -11.15
C GLY A 188 -11.01 -3.69 -10.00
N LEU A 189 -10.01 -4.51 -9.67
CA LEU A 189 -9.01 -4.22 -8.62
C LEU A 189 -7.59 -4.40 -9.14
N ALA A 190 -6.67 -3.54 -8.69
CA ALA A 190 -5.25 -3.67 -8.96
C ALA A 190 -4.39 -3.37 -7.71
N PHE A 191 -3.39 -4.22 -7.47
CA PHE A 191 -2.44 -4.16 -6.36
C PHE A 191 -1.01 -4.41 -6.84
N HIS A 192 -0.05 -4.06 -6.00
CA HIS A 192 1.31 -4.61 -6.09
C HIS A 192 1.37 -6.00 -5.46
N LYS A 193 2.21 -6.90 -6.00
CA LYS A 193 2.64 -8.10 -5.26
C LYS A 193 3.50 -7.67 -4.09
N HIS A 194 3.37 -8.39 -2.99
CA HIS A 194 4.20 -8.19 -1.82
C HIS A 194 5.66 -8.49 -2.16
N CYS A 195 6.53 -7.52 -1.86
CA CYS A 195 7.85 -7.49 -2.51
C CYS A 195 8.83 -8.53 -1.98
N SER A 196 8.55 -9.12 -0.80
CA SER A 196 9.51 -9.93 -0.04
C SER A 196 8.95 -11.25 0.51
N ARG A 197 7.66 -11.51 0.32
CA ARG A 197 6.96 -12.70 0.85
C ARG A 197 5.85 -13.07 -0.10
N ASN A 198 5.68 -14.37 -0.32
CA ASN A 198 4.59 -14.91 -1.13
C ASN A 198 3.63 -15.79 -0.32
N LYS A 199 4.07 -16.27 0.86
CA LYS A 199 3.34 -17.26 1.66
C LYS A 199 2.65 -16.68 2.88
N LEU A 200 1.45 -17.16 3.18
CA LEU A 200 0.69 -16.77 4.37
C LEU A 200 1.44 -17.11 5.68
N SER A 201 2.06 -18.29 5.74
CA SER A 201 2.89 -18.71 6.86
C SER A 201 4.08 -17.77 7.10
N GLU A 202 4.72 -17.26 6.04
CA GLU A 202 5.81 -16.27 6.14
C GLU A 202 5.30 -14.92 6.63
N GLU A 203 4.14 -14.46 6.13
CA GLU A 203 3.51 -13.22 6.57
C GLU A 203 3.10 -13.26 8.05
N TYR A 204 2.60 -14.40 8.52
CA TYR A 204 2.31 -14.62 9.93
C TYR A 204 3.54 -14.43 10.80
N ILE A 205 4.63 -15.13 10.48
CA ILE A 205 5.89 -15.01 11.22
C ILE A 205 6.39 -13.56 11.21
N ALA A 206 6.27 -12.88 10.07
CA ALA A 206 6.62 -11.47 9.95
C ALA A 206 5.76 -10.56 10.83
N CYS A 207 4.45 -10.80 10.90
CA CYS A 207 3.52 -10.09 11.78
C CYS A 207 3.88 -10.29 13.26
N ILE A 208 4.15 -11.52 13.69
CA ILE A 208 4.57 -11.82 15.08
C ILE A 208 5.87 -11.09 15.42
N ASN A 209 6.87 -11.19 14.55
CA ASN A 209 8.16 -10.54 14.76
C ASN A 209 8.06 -9.00 14.82
N GLN A 210 7.11 -8.42 14.10
CA GLN A 210 6.88 -6.98 14.07
C GLN A 210 5.86 -6.51 15.12
N HIS A 211 5.33 -7.42 15.95
CA HIS A 211 4.24 -7.14 16.90
C HIS A 211 3.02 -6.48 16.24
N LYS A 212 2.67 -6.95 15.03
CA LYS A 212 1.54 -6.46 14.23
C LYS A 212 0.36 -7.41 14.32
N GLY A 213 -0.78 -6.92 14.81
CA GLY A 213 -2.01 -7.70 14.97
C GLY A 213 -1.99 -8.60 16.21
N ASN A 214 -3.09 -9.33 16.47
CA ASN A 214 -3.20 -10.23 17.61
C ASN A 214 -2.67 -11.64 17.24
N PRO A 215 -1.58 -12.13 17.87
CA PRO A 215 -0.96 -13.41 17.51
C PRO A 215 -1.91 -14.62 17.53
N ASN A 216 -2.75 -14.72 18.55
CA ASN A 216 -3.64 -15.86 18.73
C ASN A 216 -4.78 -15.85 17.69
N ARG A 217 -5.31 -14.66 17.39
CA ARG A 217 -6.34 -14.47 16.37
C ARG A 217 -5.77 -14.74 14.98
N LEU A 218 -4.59 -14.20 14.66
CA LEU A 218 -3.90 -14.45 13.39
C LEU A 218 -3.61 -15.94 13.17
N LYS A 219 -3.14 -16.65 14.21
CA LYS A 219 -2.92 -18.10 14.13
C LYS A 219 -4.22 -18.84 13.83
N SER A 220 -5.28 -18.55 14.57
CA SER A 220 -6.59 -19.19 14.39
C SER A 220 -7.18 -18.92 13.00
N GLN A 221 -6.99 -17.69 12.50
CA GLN A 221 -7.40 -17.27 11.17
C GLN A 221 -6.69 -18.07 10.06
N ILE A 222 -5.37 -18.23 10.15
CA ILE A 222 -4.60 -18.96 9.14
C ILE A 222 -4.92 -20.45 9.16
N GLU A 223 -5.07 -21.05 10.34
CA GLU A 223 -5.48 -22.45 10.45
C GLU A 223 -6.89 -22.68 9.87
N LEU A 224 -7.81 -21.72 10.06
CA LEU A 224 -9.12 -21.76 9.41
C LEU A 224 -8.99 -21.73 7.89
N PHE A 225 -8.21 -20.80 7.34
CA PHE A 225 -8.04 -20.67 5.89
C PHE A 225 -7.39 -21.92 5.27
N LYS A 226 -6.37 -22.47 5.94
CA LYS A 226 -5.72 -23.71 5.54
C LYS A 226 -6.68 -24.90 5.58
N LYS A 227 -7.49 -25.00 6.63
CA LYS A 227 -8.52 -26.06 6.76
C LYS A 227 -9.56 -25.99 5.64
N GLU A 228 -9.91 -24.79 5.19
CA GLU A 228 -10.82 -24.61 4.06
C GLU A 228 -10.19 -24.92 2.71
N GLY A 229 -8.86 -24.97 2.62
CA GLY A 229 -8.13 -25.39 1.41
C GLY A 229 -7.36 -24.27 0.70
N LEU A 230 -7.20 -23.10 1.32
CA LEU A 230 -6.38 -22.02 0.76
C LEU A 230 -4.90 -22.47 0.66
N PRO A 231 -4.28 -22.43 -0.53
CA PRO A 231 -2.85 -22.71 -0.68
C PRO A 231 -2.00 -21.69 0.08
N ASP A 232 -0.97 -22.16 0.79
CA ASP A 232 -0.09 -21.28 1.56
C ASP A 232 0.66 -20.29 0.67
N ASP A 233 0.93 -20.65 -0.59
CA ASP A 233 1.66 -19.89 -1.60
C ASP A 233 0.77 -19.26 -2.68
N PHE A 234 -0.54 -19.10 -2.42
CA PHE A 234 -1.50 -18.46 -3.33
C PHE A 234 -1.05 -17.06 -3.81
N GLY A 235 -0.31 -16.34 -2.96
CA GLY A 235 0.21 -15.01 -3.24
C GLY A 235 -0.18 -14.01 -2.15
N LEU A 236 0.59 -12.93 -2.05
CA LEU A 236 0.37 -11.82 -1.11
C LEU A 236 0.42 -10.49 -1.85
N ILE A 237 -0.51 -9.58 -1.55
CA ILE A 237 -0.52 -8.22 -2.09
C ILE A 237 0.06 -7.21 -1.08
N GLU A 238 0.54 -6.07 -1.57
CA GLU A 238 0.79 -4.90 -0.72
C GLU A 238 -0.51 -4.13 -0.54
N GLY A 239 -1.08 -4.13 0.67
CA GLY A 239 -2.33 -3.42 0.93
C GLY A 239 -2.18 -1.90 0.97
N ASN A 240 -0.96 -1.38 1.04
CA ASN A 240 -0.71 0.06 1.24
C ASN A 240 -1.01 0.92 0.00
N PHE A 241 -1.19 0.30 -1.17
CA PHE A 241 -1.58 0.94 -2.42
C PHE A 241 -2.53 0.00 -3.15
N TYR A 242 -3.71 0.48 -3.55
CA TYR A 242 -4.54 -0.24 -4.51
C TYR A 242 -5.40 0.70 -5.37
N ILE A 243 -5.89 0.19 -6.49
CA ILE A 243 -6.86 0.87 -7.35
C ILE A 243 -8.14 0.06 -7.44
N CYS A 244 -9.28 0.72 -7.35
CA CYS A 244 -10.61 0.17 -7.51
C CYS A 244 -11.38 0.89 -8.62
N ASP A 245 -11.95 0.11 -9.53
CA ASP A 245 -12.99 0.56 -10.47
C ASP A 245 -14.32 0.66 -9.72
N LEU A 246 -14.79 1.89 -9.50
CA LEU A 246 -15.99 2.17 -8.71
C LEU A 246 -17.28 1.74 -9.41
N LYS A 247 -17.23 1.46 -10.71
CA LYS A 247 -18.37 0.94 -11.48
C LYS A 247 -18.37 -0.58 -11.55
N ASN A 248 -17.29 -1.23 -11.15
CA ASN A 248 -17.21 -2.69 -11.11
C ASN A 248 -17.81 -3.24 -9.81
N SER A 249 -19.00 -3.82 -9.88
CA SER A 249 -19.70 -4.38 -8.72
C SER A 249 -18.96 -5.54 -8.05
N LYS A 250 -18.14 -6.30 -8.80
CA LYS A 250 -17.29 -7.37 -8.25
C LYS A 250 -16.17 -6.77 -7.39
N ALA A 251 -15.52 -5.69 -7.84
CA ALA A 251 -14.52 -4.99 -7.06
C ALA A 251 -15.07 -4.52 -5.71
N ILE A 252 -16.23 -3.85 -5.73
CA ILE A 252 -16.92 -3.38 -4.51
C ILE A 252 -17.28 -4.54 -3.59
N SER A 253 -17.87 -5.61 -4.14
CA SER A 253 -18.22 -6.79 -3.35
C SER A 253 -16.99 -7.43 -2.67
N LEU A 254 -15.85 -7.52 -3.37
CA LEU A 254 -14.62 -8.09 -2.81
C LEU A 254 -14.08 -7.23 -1.65
N LEU A 255 -14.12 -5.91 -1.78
CA LEU A 255 -13.70 -4.99 -0.72
C LEU A 255 -14.59 -5.14 0.53
N HIS A 256 -15.91 -5.22 0.36
CA HIS A 256 -16.84 -5.44 1.47
C HIS A 256 -16.65 -6.81 2.11
N GLN A 257 -16.43 -7.87 1.33
CA GLN A 257 -16.09 -9.21 1.85
C GLN A 257 -14.80 -9.19 2.68
N CYS A 258 -13.79 -8.44 2.25
CA CYS A 258 -12.55 -8.25 3.01
C CYS A 258 -12.82 -7.57 4.36
N TRP A 259 -13.64 -6.52 4.38
CA TRP A 259 -14.02 -5.84 5.61
C TRP A 259 -14.76 -6.77 6.59
N ASP A 260 -15.78 -7.48 6.12
CA ASP A 260 -16.58 -8.39 6.95
C ASP A 260 -15.70 -9.50 7.55
N LEU A 261 -14.81 -10.08 6.74
CA LEU A 261 -13.90 -11.12 7.20
C LEU A 261 -12.87 -10.58 8.19
N LEU A 262 -12.38 -9.36 7.99
CA LEU A 262 -11.47 -8.69 8.91
C LEU A 262 -12.12 -8.52 10.29
N LEU A 263 -13.37 -8.05 10.34
CA LEU A 263 -14.12 -7.91 11.59
C LEU A 263 -14.36 -9.27 12.25
N LYS A 264 -14.78 -10.28 11.47
CA LYS A 264 -15.11 -11.62 12.00
C LYS A 264 -13.90 -12.34 12.60
N THR A 265 -12.72 -12.17 12.02
CA THR A 265 -11.52 -12.92 12.40
C THR A 265 -10.67 -12.23 13.47
N GLU A 266 -10.84 -10.91 13.63
CA GLU A 266 -10.11 -10.08 14.61
C GLU A 266 -8.57 -10.16 14.50
N GLY A 267 -8.03 -10.67 13.38
CA GLY A 267 -6.60 -10.74 13.13
C GLY A 267 -5.97 -9.36 12.87
N GLY A 268 -6.75 -8.45 12.31
CA GLY A 268 -6.36 -7.05 12.09
C GLY A 268 -5.35 -6.83 10.96
N ARG A 269 -5.16 -7.81 10.07
CA ARG A 269 -4.19 -7.75 8.96
C ARG A 269 -4.88 -8.03 7.62
N ASP A 270 -5.09 -6.97 6.86
CA ASP A 270 -5.63 -7.01 5.49
C ASP A 270 -4.79 -7.86 4.53
N GLN A 271 -3.47 -7.81 4.65
CA GLN A 271 -2.56 -8.63 3.84
C GLN A 271 -2.78 -10.16 3.98
N ILE A 272 -3.38 -10.60 5.09
CA ILE A 272 -3.76 -12.02 5.32
C ILE A 272 -5.19 -12.31 4.85
N ILE A 273 -6.06 -11.29 4.85
CA ILE A 273 -7.46 -11.39 4.41
C ILE A 273 -7.55 -11.54 2.89
N TRP A 274 -6.79 -10.72 2.15
CA TRP A 274 -6.87 -10.65 0.69
C TRP A 274 -6.70 -12.00 -0.02
N PRO A 275 -5.65 -12.81 0.27
CA PRO A 275 -5.47 -14.10 -0.39
C PRO A 275 -6.69 -15.02 -0.24
N TYR A 276 -7.29 -15.05 0.95
CA TYR A 276 -8.47 -15.88 1.21
C TYR A 276 -9.68 -15.40 0.41
N VAL A 277 -9.98 -14.10 0.40
CA VAL A 277 -11.14 -13.55 -0.32
C VAL A 277 -11.01 -13.77 -1.82
N LEU A 278 -9.81 -13.54 -2.40
CA LEU A 278 -9.54 -13.78 -3.81
C LEU A 278 -9.71 -15.26 -4.17
N TRP A 279 -9.11 -16.16 -3.39
CA TRP A 279 -9.21 -17.60 -3.59
C TRP A 279 -10.66 -18.11 -3.49
N LYS A 280 -11.41 -17.65 -2.47
CA LYS A 280 -12.80 -18.06 -2.27
C LYS A 280 -13.71 -17.66 -3.44
N ASN A 281 -13.36 -16.59 -4.14
CA ASN A 281 -14.06 -16.09 -5.32
C ASN A 281 -13.48 -16.63 -6.65
N ASN A 282 -12.59 -17.63 -6.60
CA ASN A 282 -11.91 -18.23 -7.77
C ASN A 282 -11.19 -17.19 -8.65
N ILE A 283 -10.59 -16.16 -8.03
CA ILE A 283 -9.85 -15.12 -8.73
C ILE A 283 -8.39 -15.54 -8.83
N ASN A 284 -7.81 -15.44 -10.02
CA ASN A 284 -6.39 -15.66 -10.21
C ASN A 284 -5.61 -14.50 -9.55
N PHE A 285 -4.63 -14.82 -8.70
CA PHE A 285 -3.82 -13.82 -8.02
C PHE A 285 -3.16 -12.82 -8.99
N ASP A 286 -2.69 -13.29 -10.16
CA ASP A 286 -2.02 -12.44 -11.15
C ASP A 286 -2.97 -11.45 -11.84
N SER A 287 -4.28 -11.71 -11.85
CA SER A 287 -5.25 -10.78 -12.46
C SER A 287 -5.49 -9.54 -11.60
N VAL A 288 -5.17 -9.58 -10.31
CA VAL A 288 -5.25 -8.42 -9.41
C VAL A 288 -3.88 -7.84 -9.08
N ALA A 289 -2.81 -8.62 -9.20
CA ALA A 289 -1.46 -8.18 -8.86
C ALA A 289 -0.74 -7.51 -10.04
N THR A 290 -1.39 -6.50 -10.64
CA THR A 290 -1.01 -5.93 -11.94
C THR A 290 -0.16 -4.67 -11.85
N LEU A 291 -0.02 -4.05 -10.67
CA LEU A 291 0.74 -2.80 -10.49
C LEU A 291 2.27 -3.01 -10.38
N GLY A 292 2.70 -4.27 -10.38
CA GLY A 292 4.10 -4.68 -10.30
C GLY A 292 4.42 -5.47 -9.04
N SER A 293 5.69 -5.84 -8.88
CA SER A 293 6.19 -6.73 -7.83
C SER A 293 6.88 -6.02 -6.67
N ASN A 294 7.00 -4.69 -6.71
CA ASN A 294 7.61 -3.94 -5.60
C ASN A 294 7.14 -2.48 -5.56
N VAL A 295 6.20 -2.19 -4.65
CA VAL A 295 5.69 -0.83 -4.39
C VAL A 295 6.80 0.18 -4.07
N TRP A 296 7.89 -0.24 -3.42
CA TRP A 296 9.04 0.61 -3.08
C TRP A 296 9.89 1.01 -4.28
N LYS A 297 9.67 0.37 -5.44
CA LYS A 297 10.34 0.65 -6.71
C LYS A 297 9.42 1.30 -7.72
N ASN A 298 8.15 1.58 -7.37
CA ASN A 298 7.22 2.25 -8.25
C ASN A 298 7.57 3.74 -8.37
N VAL A 299 8.04 4.18 -9.54
CA VAL A 299 8.50 5.55 -9.79
C VAL A 299 7.40 6.62 -9.69
N LYS A 300 6.13 6.22 -9.76
CA LYS A 300 4.99 7.15 -9.67
C LYS A 300 4.64 7.55 -8.23
N ILE A 301 5.25 6.90 -7.24
CA ILE A 301 5.06 7.19 -5.83
C ILE A 301 6.41 7.24 -5.09
N SER A 302 6.39 7.83 -3.90
CA SER A 302 7.50 7.79 -2.95
C SER A 302 7.00 7.23 -1.63
N VAL A 303 7.53 6.08 -1.21
CA VAL A 303 7.18 5.45 0.07
C VAL A 303 8.12 5.96 1.16
N GLY A 304 7.56 6.63 2.17
CA GLY A 304 8.28 7.13 3.34
C GLY A 304 8.26 6.18 4.54
N LYS A 305 8.89 6.60 5.63
CA LYS A 305 8.67 5.99 6.95
C LYS A 305 7.41 6.60 7.57
N HIS A 306 6.67 5.80 8.34
CA HIS A 306 5.63 6.33 9.22
C HIS A 306 6.25 7.24 10.29
N ASN A 307 5.46 8.17 10.81
CA ASN A 307 5.87 9.10 11.87
C ASN A 307 6.03 8.44 13.25
#